data_AF-B2J1I3-F1
#
_entry.id   AF-B2J1I3-F1
#
_cell.length_a   1.000
_cell.length_b   1.000
_cell.length_c   1.000
_cell.angle_alpha   90.00
_cell.angle_beta   90.00
_cell.angle_gamma   90.00
#
_symmetry.space_group_name_H-M   'P 1'
#
loop_
_entity.id
_entity.type
_entity.pdbx_description
1 polymer ?
#
loop_
_entity_poly.entity_id
_entity_poly.type
_entity_poly.pdbx_seq_one_letter_code
_entity_poly.pdbx_strand_id
1 'polypeptide(L)'
;MTGLVKSQGDIVIFGRQRDIKLAILQAISAQRQIWNKDVGQIVGMPTEDLPRAKHMDRKLVVLFKSVEKPPWRINGINPKSVDYSIPDCKQGLTYEQIKEICRAFTWGKFRCTAFLDNARQMAVYAASKEEAEEVMQRLVTLSTAQIIRLSVTEEIKVNVNQIKIATRVYPCYATLVTEPTDILGVPVGGKQAYKRRRRRLDLYRQPTDLSPLG
;
A
#
# COMPACT_ATOMS: atom_id res chain seq x y z
N MET A 1 -39.35 36.77 -50.63
CA MET A 1 -39.19 36.50 -49.18
C MET A 1 -37.96 35.63 -49.00
N THR A 2 -36.90 36.22 -48.46
CA THR A 2 -35.58 35.62 -48.21
C THR A 2 -35.56 35.00 -46.82
N GLY A 3 -35.36 33.68 -46.74
CA GLY A 3 -35.14 32.97 -45.47
C GLY A 3 -33.66 32.77 -45.22
N LEU A 4 -33.09 33.56 -44.30
CA LEU A 4 -31.74 33.35 -43.78
C LEU A 4 -31.78 32.21 -42.75
N VAL A 5 -31.21 31.06 -43.09
CA VAL A 5 -30.88 30.01 -42.11
C VAL A 5 -29.47 30.31 -41.59
N LYS A 6 -29.36 30.78 -40.34
CA LYS A 6 -28.07 30.96 -39.65
C LYS A 6 -27.52 29.59 -39.25
N SER A 7 -26.54 29.10 -40.00
CA SER A 7 -25.59 28.07 -39.57
C SER A 7 -24.53 28.72 -38.67
N GLN A 8 -24.38 28.24 -37.43
CA GLN A 8 -23.33 28.70 -36.52
C GLN A 8 -21.97 28.15 -36.97
N GLY A 9 -21.20 28.98 -37.70
CA GLY A 9 -19.76 28.83 -37.89
C GLY A 9 -19.32 28.33 -39.26
N ASP A 10 -19.60 29.08 -40.33
CA ASP A 10 -19.03 28.77 -41.65
C ASP A 10 -17.55 29.18 -41.69
N ILE A 11 -16.66 28.20 -41.88
CA ILE A 11 -15.22 28.44 -42.07
C ILE A 11 -15.01 28.82 -43.55
N VAL A 12 -14.71 30.09 -43.80
CA VAL A 12 -14.42 30.58 -45.16
C VAL A 12 -12.92 30.49 -45.42
N ILE A 13 -12.51 29.71 -46.42
CA ILE A 13 -11.10 29.50 -46.80
C ILE A 13 -10.87 30.18 -48.16
N PHE A 14 -9.88 31.08 -48.22
CA PHE A 14 -9.54 31.83 -49.43
C PHE A 14 -8.26 31.28 -50.09
N GLY A 15 -8.26 31.16 -51.43
CA GLY A 15 -7.13 30.61 -52.18
C GLY A 15 -7.51 29.94 -53.50
N ARG A 16 -6.51 29.43 -54.23
CA ARG A 16 -6.73 28.70 -55.49
C ARG A 16 -7.37 27.35 -55.19
N GLN A 17 -8.41 26.99 -55.94
CA GLN A 17 -9.25 25.82 -55.67
C GLN A 17 -8.46 24.50 -55.60
N ARG A 18 -7.40 24.36 -56.40
CA ARG A 18 -6.55 23.15 -56.40
C ARG A 18 -5.78 22.99 -55.10
N ASP A 19 -5.24 24.08 -54.57
CA ASP A 19 -4.40 24.07 -53.36
C ASP A 19 -5.26 23.85 -52.12
N ILE A 20 -6.45 24.47 -52.07
CA ILE A 20 -7.41 24.30 -50.97
C ILE A 20 -7.89 22.85 -50.87
N LYS A 21 -8.24 22.21 -51.99
CA LYS A 21 -8.70 20.81 -51.98
C LYS A 21 -7.65 19.88 -51.40
N LEU A 22 -6.37 20.11 -51.74
CA LEU A 22 -5.26 19.30 -51.25
C LEU A 22 -5.01 19.54 -49.75
N ALA A 23 -5.06 20.79 -49.31
CA ALA A 23 -4.92 21.14 -47.90
C ALA A 23 -6.06 20.57 -47.02
N ILE A 24 -7.31 20.62 -47.49
CA ILE A 24 -8.46 20.02 -46.79
C ILE A 24 -8.31 18.50 -46.68
N LEU A 25 -7.91 17.83 -47.77
CA LEU A 25 -7.68 16.38 -47.74
C LEU A 25 -6.57 16.00 -46.76
N GLN A 26 -5.49 16.77 -46.69
CA GLN A 26 -4.42 16.59 -45.72
C GLN A 26 -4.90 16.80 -44.28
N ALA A 27 -5.69 17.86 -44.03
CA ALA A 27 -6.25 18.15 -42.72
C ALA A 27 -7.21 17.05 -42.25
N ILE A 28 -8.09 16.54 -43.12
CA ILE A 28 -9.00 15.43 -42.79
C ILE A 28 -8.21 14.14 -42.52
N SER A 29 -7.18 13.86 -43.30
CA SER A 29 -6.31 12.68 -43.10
C SER A 29 -5.57 12.76 -41.76
N ALA A 30 -4.98 13.93 -41.44
CA ALA A 30 -4.31 14.19 -40.17
C ALA A 30 -5.29 14.08 -38.99
N GLN A 31 -6.50 14.65 -39.12
CA GLN A 31 -7.55 14.54 -38.12
C GLN A 31 -7.94 13.08 -37.86
N ARG A 32 -8.11 12.26 -38.91
CA ARG A 32 -8.42 10.82 -38.76
C ARG A 32 -7.30 10.05 -38.08
N GLN A 33 -6.03 10.39 -38.35
CA GLN A 33 -4.89 9.78 -37.66
C GLN A 33 -4.80 10.21 -36.18
N ILE A 34 -5.12 11.45 -35.85
CA ILE A 34 -5.15 11.95 -34.46
C ILE A 34 -6.32 11.33 -33.70
N TRP A 35 -7.51 11.30 -34.31
CA TRP A 35 -8.70 10.70 -33.72
C TRP A 35 -8.52 9.21 -33.44
N ASN A 36 -7.86 8.48 -34.33
CA ASN A 36 -7.57 7.05 -34.15
C ASN A 36 -6.36 6.78 -33.24
N LYS A 37 -5.61 7.81 -32.81
CA LYS A 37 -4.53 7.68 -31.82
C LYS A 37 -5.01 7.88 -30.38
N ASP A 38 -6.20 8.45 -30.18
CA ASP A 38 -6.71 8.86 -28.86
C ASP A 38 -7.67 7.86 -28.20
N VAL A 39 -7.82 6.67 -28.78
CA VAL A 39 -8.21 5.49 -28.01
C VAL A 39 -6.92 4.70 -27.86
N GLY A 40 -6.09 5.13 -26.90
CA GLY A 40 -4.93 4.37 -26.50
C GLY A 40 -5.34 2.91 -26.41
N GLN A 41 -4.65 2.05 -27.15
CA GLN A 41 -4.84 0.61 -27.07
C GLN A 41 -4.45 0.23 -25.64
N ILE A 42 -5.39 0.37 -24.72
CA ILE A 42 -5.33 -0.23 -23.41
C ILE A 42 -5.31 -1.70 -23.77
N VAL A 43 -4.12 -2.29 -23.77
CA VAL A 43 -3.97 -3.74 -23.73
C VAL A 43 -4.62 -4.13 -22.41
N GLY A 44 -5.93 -4.33 -22.47
CA GLY A 44 -6.75 -4.66 -21.34
C GLY A 44 -6.36 -6.06 -20.92
N MET A 45 -5.55 -6.16 -19.89
CA MET A 45 -5.51 -7.38 -19.11
C MET A 45 -6.97 -7.69 -18.72
N PRO A 46 -7.46 -8.93 -18.91
CA PRO A 46 -8.80 -9.31 -18.48
C PRO A 46 -9.03 -8.84 -17.05
N THR A 47 -10.15 -8.19 -16.78
CA THR A 47 -10.45 -7.69 -15.42
C THR A 47 -10.50 -8.83 -14.39
N GLU A 48 -10.75 -10.05 -14.85
CA GLU A 48 -10.75 -11.28 -14.06
C GLU A 48 -9.34 -11.68 -13.56
N ASP A 49 -8.26 -11.27 -14.25
CA ASP A 49 -6.88 -11.64 -13.90
C ASP A 49 -6.25 -10.71 -12.85
N LEU A 50 -6.93 -9.63 -12.46
CA LEU A 50 -6.44 -8.71 -11.43
C LEU A 50 -7.02 -9.12 -10.07
N PRO A 51 -6.26 -9.83 -9.22
CA PRO A 51 -6.72 -10.12 -7.87
C PRO A 51 -6.91 -8.78 -7.15
N ARG A 52 -8.16 -8.46 -6.79
CA ARG A 52 -8.48 -7.27 -5.99
C ARG A 52 -8.36 -7.63 -4.53
N ALA A 53 -7.71 -6.76 -3.77
CA ALA A 53 -7.65 -6.91 -2.32
C ALA A 53 -9.07 -6.88 -1.75
N LYS A 54 -9.46 -7.95 -1.05
CA LYS A 54 -10.69 -8.00 -0.24
C LYS A 54 -10.64 -6.96 0.87
N HIS A 55 -11.78 -6.63 1.47
CA HIS A 55 -11.81 -5.72 2.63
C HIS A 55 -10.92 -6.24 3.78
N MET A 56 -10.32 -5.34 4.57
CA MET A 56 -9.43 -5.70 5.69
C MET A 56 -10.18 -5.70 7.00
N ASP A 57 -10.61 -6.86 7.48
CA ASP A 57 -11.32 -6.91 8.75
C ASP A 57 -10.38 -6.73 9.95
N ARG A 58 -9.14 -7.24 9.85
CA ARG A 58 -8.18 -7.30 10.95
C ARG A 58 -6.80 -6.85 10.48
N LYS A 59 -6.23 -5.87 11.16
CA LYS A 59 -4.88 -5.34 10.92
C LYS A 59 -4.09 -5.31 12.22
N LEU A 60 -2.93 -5.94 12.25
CA LEU A 60 -2.02 -5.86 13.39
C LEU A 60 -0.88 -4.88 13.06
N VAL A 61 -0.76 -3.81 13.82
CA VAL A 61 0.33 -2.83 13.69
C VAL A 61 1.30 -3.01 14.83
N VAL A 62 2.51 -3.45 14.53
CA VAL A 62 3.57 -3.62 15.53
C VAL A 62 4.52 -2.43 15.46
N LEU A 63 4.70 -1.73 16.57
CA LEU A 63 5.66 -0.64 16.68
C LEU A 63 6.96 -1.15 17.29
N PHE A 64 8.07 -0.84 16.63
CA PHE A 64 9.42 -1.03 17.11
C PHE A 64 10.08 0.31 17.42
N LYS A 65 10.94 0.36 18.44
CA LYS A 65 11.76 1.54 18.76
C LYS A 65 13.21 1.16 18.97
N SER A 66 14.13 2.12 18.81
CA SER A 66 15.56 1.91 19.07
C SER A 66 15.92 1.72 20.55
N VAL A 67 14.96 1.87 21.47
CA VAL A 67 15.11 1.68 22.92
C VAL A 67 14.31 0.45 23.32
N GLU A 68 14.90 -0.43 24.13
CA GLU A 68 14.28 -1.70 24.52
C GLU A 68 13.10 -1.53 25.48
N LYS A 69 13.25 -0.67 26.50
CA LYS A 69 12.28 -0.50 27.59
C LYS A 69 11.90 0.97 27.75
N PRO A 70 10.68 1.27 28.24
CA PRO A 70 10.35 2.63 28.63
C PRO A 70 11.28 3.11 29.77
N PRO A 71 11.60 4.41 29.87
CA PRO A 71 10.96 5.54 29.18
C PRO A 71 11.34 5.65 27.71
N TRP A 72 10.33 5.84 26.86
CA TRP A 72 10.52 5.98 25.41
C TRP A 72 11.12 7.31 25.00
N ARG A 73 11.47 8.20 25.93
CA ARG A 73 12.15 9.46 25.66
C ARG A 73 13.38 9.50 26.54
N ILE A 74 14.54 9.63 25.92
CA ILE A 74 15.81 9.78 26.62
C ILE A 74 16.23 11.22 26.38
N ASN A 75 16.38 12.00 27.44
CA ASN A 75 16.81 13.41 27.38
C ASN A 75 15.96 14.28 26.44
N GLY A 76 14.63 14.05 26.41
CA GLY A 76 13.70 14.79 25.55
C GLY A 76 13.70 14.39 24.06
N ILE A 77 14.63 13.53 23.64
CA ILE A 77 14.73 13.06 22.25
C ILE A 77 13.82 11.84 22.05
N ASN A 78 13.03 11.86 20.98
CA ASN A 78 12.25 10.70 20.57
C ASN A 78 13.18 9.68 19.88
N PRO A 79 13.16 8.41 20.30
CA PRO A 79 13.93 7.35 19.66
C PRO A 79 13.40 7.09 18.26
N LYS A 80 14.24 6.51 17.40
CA LYS A 80 13.81 6.05 16.09
C LYS A 80 12.71 5.02 16.28
N SER A 81 11.61 5.20 15.56
CA SER A 81 10.45 4.31 15.59
C SER A 81 10.14 3.79 14.19
N VAL A 82 9.77 2.52 14.10
CA VAL A 82 9.37 1.87 12.86
C VAL A 82 8.11 1.07 13.12
N ASP A 83 7.09 1.24 12.28
CA ASP A 83 5.85 0.51 12.35
C ASP A 83 5.72 -0.49 11.21
N TYR A 84 5.31 -1.72 11.54
CA TYR A 84 5.00 -2.75 10.55
C TYR A 84 3.54 -3.12 10.64
N SER A 85 2.88 -3.03 9.49
CA SER A 85 1.49 -3.36 9.31
C SER A 85 1.36 -4.77 8.75
N ILE A 86 0.81 -5.68 9.55
CA ILE A 86 0.49 -7.06 9.14
C ILE A 86 -1.00 -7.10 8.78
N PRO A 87 -1.35 -7.33 7.51
CA PRO A 87 -2.73 -7.49 7.08
C PRO A 87 -3.26 -8.87 7.49
N ASP A 88 -4.59 -8.99 7.58
CA ASP A 88 -5.32 -10.25 7.80
C ASP A 88 -4.71 -11.11 8.92
N CYS A 89 -4.56 -10.48 10.08
CA CYS A 89 -4.06 -11.08 11.30
C CYS A 89 -4.91 -12.31 11.71
N LYS A 90 -4.24 -13.42 12.06
CA LYS A 90 -4.88 -14.63 12.61
C LYS A 90 -5.77 -14.30 13.81
N GLN A 91 -6.86 -15.04 13.96
CA GLN A 91 -7.72 -14.94 15.15
C GLN A 91 -7.08 -15.66 16.33
N GLY A 92 -7.32 -15.18 17.55
CA GLY A 92 -6.85 -15.86 18.75
C GLY A 92 -5.34 -15.75 19.04
N LEU A 93 -4.62 -14.79 18.43
CA LEU A 93 -3.18 -14.61 18.70
C LEU A 93 -2.93 -14.30 20.17
N THR A 94 -2.04 -15.06 20.81
CA THR A 94 -1.66 -14.84 22.20
C THR A 94 -0.52 -13.82 22.31
N TYR A 95 -0.38 -13.22 23.49
CA TYR A 95 0.74 -12.32 23.79
C TYR A 95 2.10 -13.00 23.53
N GLU A 96 2.24 -14.25 23.95
CA GLU A 96 3.48 -15.01 23.83
C GLU A 96 3.85 -15.26 22.37
N GLN A 97 2.88 -15.65 21.53
CA GLN A 97 3.09 -15.83 20.10
C GLN A 97 3.58 -14.54 19.43
N ILE A 98 2.92 -13.41 19.71
CA ILE A 98 3.32 -12.12 19.12
C ILE A 98 4.70 -11.72 19.61
N LYS A 99 5.00 -11.89 20.90
CA LYS A 99 6.32 -11.56 21.46
C LYS A 99 7.43 -12.43 20.90
N GLU A 100 7.17 -13.72 20.73
CA GLU A 100 8.13 -14.68 20.20
C GLU A 100 8.44 -14.41 18.73
N ILE A 101 7.42 -14.04 17.94
CA ILE A 101 7.57 -13.74 16.52
C ILE A 101 8.19 -12.36 16.29
N CYS A 102 7.75 -11.34 17.02
CA CYS A 102 8.23 -9.97 16.90
C CYS A 102 9.52 -9.72 17.70
N ARG A 103 10.58 -10.49 17.43
CA ARG A 103 11.88 -10.32 18.10
C ARG A 103 12.57 -9.02 17.64
N ALA A 104 13.53 -8.57 18.45
CA ALA A 104 14.41 -7.48 18.06
C ALA A 104 15.23 -7.84 16.83
N PHE A 105 15.47 -6.86 15.96
CA PHE A 105 16.27 -7.01 14.75
C PHE A 105 16.94 -5.68 14.41
N THR A 106 17.81 -5.66 13.40
CA THR A 106 18.54 -4.48 12.98
C THR A 106 17.84 -3.82 11.80
N TRP A 107 17.28 -2.64 12.00
CA TRP A 107 16.70 -1.84 10.94
C TRP A 107 17.80 -1.23 10.05
N GLY A 108 17.62 -1.21 8.74
CA GLY A 108 18.64 -0.71 7.81
C GLY A 108 18.15 -0.48 6.38
N LYS A 109 19.10 -0.51 5.43
CA LYS A 109 18.91 -0.09 4.02
C LYS A 109 18.26 -1.13 3.10
N PHE A 110 18.16 -2.40 3.53
CA PHE A 110 17.57 -3.45 2.70
C PHE A 110 16.07 -3.49 2.90
N ARG A 111 15.32 -3.29 1.81
CA ARG A 111 13.86 -3.39 1.76
C ARG A 111 13.45 -4.75 1.24
N CYS A 112 12.85 -5.58 2.10
CA CYS A 112 12.14 -6.77 1.70
C CYS A 112 10.66 -6.42 1.48
N THR A 113 10.13 -6.71 0.29
CA THR A 113 8.71 -6.54 -0.06
C THR A 113 8.11 -7.91 -0.35
N ALA A 114 7.10 -8.29 0.41
CA ALA A 114 6.33 -9.51 0.22
C ALA A 114 4.97 -9.18 -0.41
N PHE A 115 4.66 -9.86 -1.50
CA PHE A 115 3.35 -9.84 -2.15
C PHE A 115 2.58 -11.06 -1.66
N LEU A 116 1.40 -10.81 -1.11
CA LEU A 116 0.56 -11.80 -0.46
C LEU A 116 -0.58 -12.26 -1.39
N ASP A 117 -1.11 -13.46 -1.12
CA ASP A 117 -2.24 -14.07 -1.84
C ASP A 117 -3.53 -13.24 -1.88
N ASN A 118 -3.77 -12.43 -0.85
CA ASN A 118 -4.87 -11.47 -0.74
C ASN A 118 -4.66 -10.17 -1.55
N ALA A 119 -3.71 -10.15 -2.50
CA ALA A 119 -3.32 -8.99 -3.30
C ALA A 119 -2.81 -7.79 -2.46
N ARG A 120 -2.32 -8.04 -1.25
CA ARG A 120 -1.68 -7.02 -0.40
C ARG A 120 -0.17 -7.15 -0.45
N GLN A 121 0.48 -6.13 0.07
CA GLN A 121 1.92 -6.10 0.21
C GLN A 121 2.34 -5.75 1.64
N MET A 122 3.42 -6.37 2.09
CA MET A 122 4.14 -6.01 3.31
C MET A 122 5.55 -5.57 2.94
N ALA A 123 6.09 -4.59 3.67
CA ALA A 123 7.46 -4.12 3.51
C ALA A 123 8.18 -4.13 4.85
N VAL A 124 9.37 -4.74 4.86
CA VAL A 124 10.26 -4.82 6.02
C VAL A 124 11.61 -4.22 5.64
N TYR A 125 12.25 -3.56 6.59
CA TYR A 125 13.55 -2.94 6.42
C TYR A 125 14.55 -3.53 7.39
N ALA A 126 15.67 -4.07 6.90
CA ALA A 126 16.72 -4.63 7.76
C ALA A 126 18.14 -4.21 7.34
N ALA A 127 19.13 -4.56 8.17
CA ALA A 127 20.52 -4.22 7.93
C ALA A 127 21.21 -5.12 6.90
N SER A 128 20.74 -6.36 6.73
CA SER A 128 21.19 -7.29 5.70
C SER A 128 20.01 -7.84 4.89
N LYS A 129 20.31 -8.41 3.72
CA LYS A 129 19.31 -9.09 2.87
C LYS A 129 18.69 -10.29 3.61
N GLU A 130 19.51 -11.14 4.19
CA GLU A 130 19.10 -12.37 4.90
C GLU A 130 18.21 -12.03 6.12
N GLU A 131 18.60 -11.02 6.91
CA GLU A 131 17.81 -10.58 8.06
C GLU A 131 16.45 -10.01 7.61
N ALA A 132 16.39 -9.32 6.46
CA ALA A 132 15.14 -8.78 5.93
C ALA A 132 14.18 -9.92 5.51
N GLU A 133 14.70 -10.99 4.93
CA GLU A 133 13.92 -12.18 4.55
C GLU A 133 13.41 -12.91 5.79
N GLU A 134 14.27 -13.16 6.78
CA GLU A 134 13.90 -13.83 8.03
C GLU A 134 12.83 -13.03 8.81
N VAL A 135 13.02 -11.71 8.97
CA VAL A 135 12.04 -10.85 9.64
C VAL A 135 10.71 -10.85 8.89
N MET A 136 10.72 -10.79 7.55
CA MET A 136 9.50 -10.85 6.75
C MET A 136 8.76 -12.18 6.95
N GLN A 137 9.47 -13.31 6.83
CA GLN A 137 8.89 -14.63 7.03
C GLN A 137 8.27 -14.77 8.42
N ARG A 138 8.98 -14.32 9.47
CA ARG A 138 8.47 -14.29 10.83
C ARG A 138 7.20 -13.46 10.94
N LEU A 139 7.18 -12.21 10.47
CA LEU A 139 6.00 -11.36 10.59
C LEU A 139 4.79 -11.89 9.81
N VAL A 140 5.01 -12.53 8.65
CA VAL A 140 3.92 -13.14 7.87
C VAL A 140 3.29 -14.32 8.60
N THR A 141 3.98 -15.02 9.51
CA THR A 141 3.36 -16.10 10.31
C THR A 141 2.19 -15.63 11.18
N LEU A 142 2.10 -14.33 11.50
CA LEU A 142 0.99 -13.71 12.23
C LEU A 142 -0.24 -13.44 11.34
N SER A 143 -0.04 -13.42 10.02
CA SER A 143 -1.11 -13.29 9.03
C SER A 143 -1.69 -14.65 8.63
N THR A 144 -2.93 -14.68 8.18
CA THR A 144 -3.51 -15.85 7.48
C THR A 144 -3.03 -15.94 6.02
N ALA A 145 -2.52 -14.84 5.47
CA ALA A 145 -2.09 -14.74 4.09
C ALA A 145 -0.74 -15.43 3.84
N GLN A 146 -0.57 -15.99 2.65
CA GLN A 146 0.69 -16.62 2.21
C GLN A 146 1.49 -15.70 1.29
N ILE A 147 2.81 -15.83 1.31
CA ILE A 147 3.71 -15.09 0.42
C ILE A 147 3.69 -15.73 -0.97
N ILE A 148 3.23 -15.00 -1.98
CA ILE A 148 3.36 -15.40 -3.39
C ILE A 148 4.76 -15.06 -3.90
N ARG A 149 5.20 -13.83 -3.65
CA ARG A 149 6.46 -13.30 -4.18
C ARG A 149 7.19 -12.50 -3.12
N LEU A 150 8.49 -12.73 -2.99
CA LEU A 150 9.38 -11.97 -2.14
C LEU A 150 10.40 -11.25 -3.03
N SER A 151 10.63 -9.96 -2.77
CA SER A 151 11.64 -9.17 -3.46
C SER A 151 12.44 -8.37 -2.43
N VAL A 152 13.78 -8.53 -2.46
CA VAL A 152 14.67 -7.72 -1.63
C VAL A 152 15.44 -6.75 -2.51
N THR A 153 15.41 -5.48 -2.13
CA THR A 153 16.07 -4.38 -2.83
C THR A 153 16.92 -3.59 -1.85
N GLU A 154 18.07 -3.10 -2.33
CA GLU A 154 18.94 -2.22 -1.55
C GLU A 154 18.67 -0.76 -1.94
N GLU A 155 18.48 0.10 -0.94
CA GLU A 155 18.33 1.54 -1.16
C GLU A 155 19.72 2.20 -1.35
N ILE A 156 20.17 2.31 -2.61
CA ILE A 156 21.51 2.84 -2.96
C ILE A 156 21.53 4.37 -3.08
N LYS A 157 20.53 4.96 -3.74
CA LYS A 157 20.40 6.42 -3.93
C LYS A 157 19.26 6.94 -3.09
N VAL A 158 19.60 7.54 -1.96
CA VAL A 158 18.65 8.09 -1.01
C VAL A 158 19.06 9.52 -0.67
N ASN A 159 18.09 10.40 -0.48
CA ASN A 159 18.35 11.75 0.05
C ASN A 159 19.12 11.63 1.37
N VAL A 160 20.06 12.53 1.64
CA VAL A 160 20.92 12.48 2.84
C VAL A 160 20.11 12.34 4.14
N ASN A 161 18.95 13.01 4.21
CA ASN A 161 18.05 12.98 5.36
C ASN A 161 17.23 11.67 5.53
N GLN A 162 17.23 10.81 4.53
CA GLN A 162 16.47 9.55 4.50
C GLN A 162 17.38 8.31 4.58
N ILE A 163 18.69 8.51 4.76
CA ILE A 163 19.64 7.41 4.90
C ILE A 163 19.32 6.58 6.14
N LYS A 164 19.09 5.29 5.92
CA LYS A 164 18.79 4.33 6.98
C LYS A 164 20.09 3.78 7.56
N ILE A 165 20.50 4.34 8.68
CA ILE A 165 21.63 3.85 9.46
C ILE A 165 21.20 2.57 10.19
N ALA A 166 22.03 1.52 10.10
CA ALA A 166 21.83 0.26 10.81
C ALA A 166 21.57 0.55 12.31
N THR A 167 20.35 0.30 12.76
CA THR A 167 19.91 0.61 14.13
C THR A 167 19.16 -0.60 14.67
N ARG A 168 19.56 -1.12 15.83
CA ARG A 168 18.81 -2.20 16.49
C ARG A 168 17.49 -1.67 17.02
N VAL A 169 16.40 -2.34 16.68
CA VAL A 169 15.03 -1.96 17.07
C VAL A 169 14.37 -3.09 17.84
N TYR A 170 13.56 -2.73 18.84
CA TYR A 170 12.92 -3.62 19.79
C TYR A 170 11.40 -3.46 19.73
N PRO A 171 10.63 -4.55 19.87
CA PRO A 171 9.17 -4.50 19.88
C PRO A 171 8.66 -3.72 21.11
N CYS A 172 7.79 -2.74 20.90
CA CYS A 172 7.23 -1.93 21.99
C CYS A 172 5.78 -2.31 22.29
N TYR A 173 4.91 -2.22 21.29
CA TYR A 173 3.51 -2.56 21.42
C TYR A 173 2.94 -3.01 20.08
N ALA A 174 1.95 -3.90 20.14
CA ALA A 174 1.14 -4.31 19.00
C ALA A 174 -0.26 -3.71 19.15
N THR A 175 -0.80 -3.15 18.08
CA THR A 175 -2.16 -2.61 18.04
C THR A 175 -2.97 -3.42 17.06
N LEU A 176 -3.93 -4.19 17.57
CA LEU A 176 -4.94 -4.83 16.74
C LEU A 176 -6.02 -3.80 16.42
N VAL A 177 -6.21 -3.59 15.13
CA VAL A 177 -7.27 -2.79 14.57
C VAL A 177 -8.26 -3.74 13.93
N THR A 178 -9.51 -3.68 14.35
CA THR A 178 -10.61 -4.42 13.71
C THR A 178 -11.66 -3.48 13.15
N GLU A 179 -12.04 -3.76 11.90
CA GLU A 179 -13.03 -3.04 11.11
C GLU A 179 -13.99 -4.10 10.55
N PRO A 180 -15.01 -4.52 11.33
CA PRO A 180 -15.84 -5.64 10.95
C PRO A 180 -16.65 -5.31 9.69
N THR A 181 -16.51 -6.13 8.64
CA THR A 181 -17.39 -6.12 7.48
C THR A 181 -18.31 -7.33 7.40
N ASP A 182 -19.39 -7.16 6.66
CA ASP A 182 -20.34 -8.20 6.33
C ASP A 182 -19.80 -9.10 5.20
N ILE A 183 -20.46 -10.22 4.90
CA ILE A 183 -20.02 -11.23 3.91
C ILE A 183 -19.81 -10.61 2.51
N LEU A 184 -20.51 -9.52 2.19
CA LEU A 184 -20.41 -8.76 0.95
C LEU A 184 -19.36 -7.64 0.99
N GLY A 185 -18.57 -7.53 2.06
CA GLY A 185 -17.61 -6.44 2.28
C GLY A 185 -18.27 -5.09 2.60
N VAL A 186 -19.57 -5.10 2.88
CA VAL A 186 -20.37 -3.93 3.28
C VAL A 186 -20.25 -3.76 4.80
N PRO A 187 -20.12 -2.54 5.33
CA PRO A 187 -20.09 -2.34 6.77
C PRO A 187 -21.43 -2.78 7.41
N VAL A 188 -21.35 -3.57 8.48
CA VAL A 188 -22.49 -4.16 9.22
C VAL A 188 -23.43 -3.08 9.84
N GLY A 189 -23.06 -1.80 9.81
CA GLY A 189 -23.78 -0.67 10.44
C GLY A 189 -24.54 0.29 9.52
N GLY A 190 -24.67 0.00 8.21
CA GLY A 190 -25.31 0.94 7.27
C GLY A 190 -24.54 2.26 7.10
N LYS A 191 -25.23 3.40 6.90
CA LYS A 191 -24.61 4.74 6.72
C LYS A 191 -23.83 5.27 7.93
N GLN A 192 -23.90 4.61 9.10
CA GLN A 192 -23.10 4.99 10.25
C GLN A 192 -21.72 4.36 10.19
N ALA A 193 -20.74 5.24 10.08
CA ALA A 193 -19.32 4.96 9.88
C ALA A 193 -18.75 3.88 10.81
N TYR A 194 -17.89 3.05 10.21
CA TYR A 194 -16.90 2.17 10.83
C TYR A 194 -16.66 2.40 12.33
N LYS A 195 -17.23 1.55 13.21
CA LYS A 195 -16.76 1.46 14.60
C LYS A 195 -15.44 0.68 14.62
N ARG A 196 -14.37 1.35 14.17
CA ARG A 196 -13.00 0.83 14.23
C ARG A 196 -12.62 0.59 15.68
N ARG A 197 -12.49 -0.68 16.07
CA ARG A 197 -12.02 -1.05 17.41
C ARG A 197 -10.49 -1.14 17.39
N ARG A 198 -9.85 -0.58 18.41
CA ARG A 198 -8.40 -0.64 18.59
C ARG A 198 -8.10 -1.26 19.95
N ARG A 199 -7.39 -2.39 19.97
CA ARG A 199 -6.86 -2.99 21.19
C ARG A 199 -5.34 -2.95 21.11
N ARG A 200 -4.73 -2.28 22.07
CA ARG A 200 -3.26 -2.20 22.18
C ARG A 200 -2.77 -3.21 23.21
N LEU A 201 -1.71 -3.89 22.87
CA LEU A 201 -0.99 -4.85 23.70
C LEU A 201 0.46 -4.39 23.82
N ASP A 202 0.91 -4.12 25.03
CA ASP A 202 2.31 -3.76 25.28
C ASP A 202 3.17 -5.01 25.24
N LEU A 203 4.25 -5.03 24.45
CA LEU A 203 5.13 -6.19 24.25
C LEU A 203 6.29 -6.23 25.25
N TYR A 204 6.68 -5.08 25.80
CA TYR A 204 7.79 -4.97 26.77
C TYR A 204 7.45 -5.53 28.16
N ARG A 205 6.18 -5.56 28.55
CA ARG A 205 5.69 -6.07 29.83
C ARG A 205 4.64 -7.15 29.57
N GLN A 206 4.68 -8.23 30.34
CA GLN A 206 3.62 -9.24 30.28
C GLN A 206 2.30 -8.61 30.77
N PRO A 207 1.22 -8.63 29.97
CA PRO A 207 -0.07 -8.13 30.38
C PRO A 207 -0.61 -8.97 31.52
N THR A 208 -1.35 -8.34 32.44
CA THR A 208 -2.07 -9.06 33.50
C THR A 208 -3.19 -9.91 32.92
N ASP A 209 -3.77 -9.46 31.80
CA ASP A 209 -4.76 -10.19 31.03
C ASP A 209 -4.08 -10.96 29.88
N LEU A 210 -4.02 -12.29 30.01
CA LEU A 210 -3.48 -13.20 28.98
C LEU A 210 -4.53 -13.58 27.92
N SER A 211 -5.71 -12.95 27.94
CA SER A 211 -6.76 -13.23 26.97
C SER A 211 -6.25 -12.99 25.54
N PRO A 212 -6.53 -13.92 24.61
CA PRO A 212 -6.08 -13.81 23.23
C PRO A 212 -6.59 -12.51 22.58
N LEU A 213 -5.83 -12.03 21.60
CA LEU A 213 -6.18 -10.85 20.83
C LEU A 213 -7.31 -11.18 19.84
N GLY A 214 -8.54 -10.99 20.31
CA GLY A 214 -9.75 -10.85 19.49
C GLY A 214 -10.19 -12.11 18.78
#